data_AF-A0A382EIQ5-F1
#
_entry.id   AF-A0A382EIQ5-F1
#
_cell.length_a   1.000
_cell.length_b   1.000
_cell.length_c   1.000
_cell.angle_alpha   90.00
_cell.angle_beta   90.00
_cell.angle_gamma   90.00
#
_symmetry.space_group_name_H-M   'P 1'
#
loop_
_entity.id
_entity.type
_entity.pdbx_description
1 polymer ?
#
loop_
_entity_poly.entity_id
_entity_poly.type
_entity_poly.pdbx_seq_one_letter_code
_entity_poly.pdbx_strand_id
1 'polypeptide(L)'
;MISNQDSDWWKFDEKHGTTSIGESGRNLGLEGTIKQTADYVKGTDHLHMAYTFAMLSTEMNAAFFARVVELTEAHFGDSWPCWSLGNHDTCRLMSRFNC
;
A
#
# COMPACT_ATOMS: atom_id res chain seq x y z
N MET A 1 33.20 8.64 -25.76
CA MET A 1 31.83 8.83 -25.25
C MET A 1 31.41 7.50 -24.63
N ILE A 2 31.35 7.42 -23.31
CA ILE A 2 30.80 6.26 -22.60
C ILE A 2 29.27 6.41 -22.69
N SER A 3 28.59 5.44 -23.29
CA SER A 3 27.13 5.44 -23.37
C SER A 3 26.56 5.23 -21.96
N ASN A 4 25.79 6.20 -21.50
CA ASN A 4 25.09 6.21 -20.20
C ASN A 4 23.86 5.27 -20.23
N GLN A 5 24.02 4.01 -20.64
CA GLN A 5 22.90 3.07 -20.78
C GLN A 5 22.50 2.32 -19.49
N ASP A 6 23.19 2.56 -18.37
CA ASP A 6 22.94 1.85 -17.09
C ASP A 6 22.37 2.76 -15.96
N SER A 7 21.70 3.89 -16.27
CA SER A 7 21.26 4.85 -15.23
C SER A 7 20.00 4.45 -14.45
N ASP A 8 19.26 3.45 -14.92
CA ASP A 8 17.87 3.20 -14.51
C ASP A 8 17.64 1.78 -13.96
N TRP A 9 18.70 1.07 -13.55
CA TRP A 9 18.64 -0.31 -12.99
C TRP A 9 17.65 -0.50 -11.82
N TRP A 10 17.26 0.59 -11.16
CA TRP A 10 16.34 0.63 -10.04
C TRP A 10 14.86 0.65 -10.47
N LYS A 11 14.58 0.83 -11.77
CA LYS A 11 13.22 0.79 -12.31
C LYS A 11 12.79 -0.65 -12.58
N PHE A 12 11.52 -0.92 -12.32
CA PHE A 12 10.90 -2.23 -12.57
C PHE A 12 10.26 -2.32 -13.98
N ASP A 13 10.52 -1.35 -14.86
CA ASP A 13 9.96 -1.25 -16.22
C ASP A 13 10.72 -2.09 -17.26
N GLU A 14 11.98 -2.46 -16.98
CA GLU A 14 12.82 -3.28 -17.87
C GLU A 14 12.35 -4.73 -18.01
N LYS A 15 11.48 -5.23 -17.11
CA LYS A 15 10.99 -6.62 -17.08
C LYS A 15 9.48 -6.68 -17.15
N HIS A 16 8.95 -7.12 -18.28
CA HIS A 16 7.52 -7.36 -18.44
C HIS A 16 6.98 -8.35 -17.41
N GLY A 17 5.88 -7.98 -16.74
CA GLY A 17 5.19 -8.84 -15.78
C GLY A 17 5.77 -8.84 -14.36
N THR A 18 6.82 -8.07 -14.07
CA THR A 18 7.24 -7.83 -12.68
C THR A 18 6.38 -6.75 -12.02
N THR A 19 6.17 -6.88 -10.71
CA THR A 19 5.40 -5.91 -9.92
C THR A 19 6.10 -5.62 -8.58
N SER A 20 5.70 -4.55 -7.91
CA SER A 20 6.21 -4.13 -6.61
C SER A 20 5.03 -3.81 -5.68
N ILE A 21 5.15 -4.25 -4.43
CA ILE A 21 4.18 -3.96 -3.37
C ILE A 21 4.94 -3.39 -2.18
N GLY A 22 4.68 -2.13 -1.84
CA GLY A 22 5.28 -1.48 -0.68
C GLY A 22 4.48 -1.70 0.59
N GLU A 23 5.17 -1.86 1.71
CA GLU A 23 4.60 -1.71 3.04
C GLU A 23 4.69 -0.24 3.48
N SER A 24 3.56 0.34 3.88
CA SER A 24 3.50 1.72 4.38
C SER A 24 3.13 1.74 5.86
N GLY A 25 4.10 2.09 6.71
CA GLY A 25 3.98 2.07 8.17
C GLY A 25 4.37 3.38 8.84
N ARG A 26 3.72 4.49 8.51
CA ARG A 26 3.94 5.79 9.18
C ARG A 26 2.85 6.13 10.18
N ASN A 27 3.24 6.85 11.23
CA ASN A 27 2.34 7.31 12.27
C ASN A 27 1.76 8.69 11.92
N LEU A 28 0.80 8.74 10.98
CA LEU A 28 0.12 9.96 10.54
C LEU A 28 -1.40 9.93 10.80
N GLY A 29 -1.86 8.97 11.62
CA GLY A 29 -3.28 8.62 11.72
C GLY A 29 -3.81 7.94 10.46
N LEU A 30 -5.08 7.50 10.49
CA LEU A 30 -5.66 6.68 9.42
C LEU A 30 -5.59 7.37 8.05
N GLU A 31 -6.16 8.56 7.94
CA GLU A 31 -6.21 9.29 6.67
C GLU A 31 -4.84 9.76 6.21
N GLY A 32 -4.00 10.26 7.12
CA GLY A 32 -2.65 10.73 6.79
C GLY A 32 -1.77 9.62 6.23
N THR A 33 -1.88 8.41 6.80
CA THR A 33 -1.15 7.24 6.29
C THR A 33 -1.69 6.82 4.93
N ILE A 34 -3.00 6.72 4.74
CA ILE A 34 -3.60 6.38 3.42
C ILE A 34 -3.20 7.38 2.33
N LYS A 35 -3.30 8.69 2.63
CA LYS A 35 -2.92 9.75 1.70
C LYS A 35 -1.46 9.64 1.30
N GLN A 36 -0.57 9.40 2.26
CA GLN A 36 0.84 9.24 1.95
C GLN A 36 1.10 7.97 1.12
N THR A 37 0.42 6.87 1.41
CA THR A 37 0.56 5.65 0.62
C THR A 37 0.14 5.88 -0.83
N ALA A 38 -0.90 6.68 -1.07
CA ALA A 38 -1.32 7.08 -2.41
C ALA A 38 -0.21 7.82 -3.18
N ASP A 39 0.55 8.69 -2.51
CA ASP A 39 1.68 9.38 -3.13
C ASP A 39 2.77 8.40 -3.63
N TYR A 40 2.95 7.25 -2.97
CA TYR A 40 3.92 6.22 -3.34
C TYR A 40 3.50 5.30 -4.48
N VAL A 41 2.24 5.36 -4.92
CA VAL A 41 1.71 4.52 -6.02
C VAL A 41 1.18 5.35 -7.19
N LYS A 42 1.35 6.67 -7.13
CA LYS A 42 0.78 7.59 -8.11
C LYS A 42 1.55 7.56 -9.43
N GLY A 43 0.83 7.44 -10.54
CA GLY A 43 1.45 7.49 -11.88
C GLY A 43 2.27 6.23 -12.18
N THR A 44 3.20 6.33 -13.12
CA THR A 44 3.91 5.16 -13.69
C THR A 44 5.32 4.96 -13.13
N ASP A 45 5.84 5.94 -12.40
CA ASP A 45 7.26 5.99 -12.01
C ASP A 45 7.49 5.66 -10.52
N HIS A 46 6.44 5.23 -9.82
CA HIS A 46 6.48 4.82 -8.41
C HIS A 46 6.15 3.32 -8.24
N LEU A 47 5.76 2.90 -7.03
CA LEU A 47 5.38 1.51 -6.78
C LEU A 47 4.10 1.16 -7.54
N HIS A 48 3.96 -0.10 -7.96
CA HIS A 48 2.72 -0.54 -8.60
C HIS A 48 1.55 -0.56 -7.61
N MET A 49 1.83 -1.00 -6.38
CA MET A 49 0.85 -1.08 -5.30
C MET A 49 1.51 -0.83 -3.96
N ALA A 50 0.69 -0.53 -2.95
CA ALA A 50 1.13 -0.49 -1.56
C ALA A 50 -0.01 -0.83 -0.61
N TYR A 51 0.35 -1.35 0.57
CA TYR A 51 -0.57 -1.64 1.67
C TYR A 51 -0.23 -0.83 2.92
N THR A 52 -1.22 -0.62 3.78
CA THR A 52 -1.05 0.04 5.08
C THR A 52 -1.46 -0.89 6.22
N PHE A 53 -1.13 -0.51 7.45
CA PHE A 53 -1.59 -1.22 8.65
C PHE A 53 -3.05 -0.94 9.02
N ALA A 54 -3.81 -0.15 8.24
CA ALA A 54 -5.20 0.16 8.55
C ALA A 54 -6.04 -1.10 8.78
N MET A 55 -6.02 -2.06 7.84
CA MET A 55 -6.76 -3.33 7.98
C MET A 55 -6.03 -4.40 8.83
N LEU A 56 -4.84 -4.07 9.34
CA LEU A 56 -4.08 -4.88 10.29
C LEU A 56 -4.31 -4.43 11.76
N SER A 57 -5.08 -3.36 11.96
CA SER A 57 -5.49 -2.83 13.25
C SER A 57 -6.32 -3.83 14.08
N THR A 58 -6.42 -3.55 15.38
CA THR A 58 -7.38 -4.17 16.30
C THR A 58 -8.77 -3.52 16.24
N GLU A 59 -8.88 -2.33 15.63
CA GLU A 59 -10.19 -1.74 15.31
C GLU A 59 -10.77 -2.47 14.11
N MET A 60 -11.78 -3.32 14.35
CA MET A 60 -12.47 -3.91 13.21
C MET A 60 -13.93 -4.23 13.45
N ASN A 61 -14.72 -3.37 12.81
CA ASN A 61 -16.14 -3.48 12.59
C ASN A 61 -16.41 -3.01 11.16
N ALA A 62 -17.61 -3.27 10.64
CA ALA A 62 -17.98 -2.90 9.28
C ALA A 62 -17.79 -1.41 8.97
N ALA A 63 -18.03 -0.53 9.96
CA ALA A 63 -17.88 0.91 9.78
C ALA A 63 -16.40 1.31 9.60
N PHE A 64 -15.49 0.67 10.32
CA PHE A 64 -14.05 0.91 10.15
C PHE A 64 -13.57 0.45 8.75
N PHE A 65 -13.95 -0.75 8.30
CA PHE A 65 -13.61 -1.20 6.94
C PHE A 65 -14.16 -0.28 5.86
N ALA A 66 -15.43 0.13 6.00
CA ALA A 66 -16.05 1.10 5.09
C ALA A 66 -15.27 2.43 5.07
N ARG A 67 -14.84 2.92 6.24
CA ARG A 67 -14.04 4.14 6.35
C ARG A 67 -12.67 4.02 5.69
N VAL A 68 -12.00 2.86 5.82
CA VAL A 68 -10.72 2.61 5.13
C VAL A 68 -10.92 2.68 3.61
N VAL A 69 -11.94 1.97 3.09
CA VAL A 69 -12.26 1.96 1.65
C VAL A 69 -12.60 3.36 1.17
N GLU A 70 -13.47 4.10 1.87
CA GLU A 70 -13.85 5.48 1.54
C GLU A 70 -12.61 6.39 1.42
N LEU A 71 -11.70 6.32 2.38
CA LEU A 71 -10.48 7.11 2.38
C LEU A 71 -9.54 6.70 1.23
N THR A 72 -9.45 5.41 0.91
CA THR A 72 -8.67 4.97 -0.24
C THR A 72 -9.24 5.52 -1.54
N GLU A 73 -10.54 5.34 -1.79
CA GLU A 73 -11.19 5.84 -3.00
C GLU A 73 -11.00 7.36 -3.16
N ALA A 74 -11.04 8.12 -2.05
CA ALA A 74 -10.82 9.55 -2.05
C ALA A 74 -9.39 9.99 -2.41
N HIS A 75 -8.37 9.18 -2.10
CA HIS A 75 -6.96 9.58 -2.22
C HIS A 75 -6.17 8.85 -3.31
N PHE A 76 -6.52 7.61 -3.68
CA PHE A 76 -5.73 6.80 -4.62
C PHE A 76 -5.98 7.16 -6.09
N GLY A 77 -7.17 7.65 -6.45
CA GLY A 77 -7.52 7.95 -7.84
C GLY A 77 -7.32 6.74 -8.75
N ASP A 78 -6.51 6.88 -9.80
CA ASP A 78 -6.19 5.80 -10.76
C ASP A 78 -5.12 4.80 -10.25
N SER A 79 -4.59 5.00 -9.03
CA SER A 79 -3.54 4.15 -8.45
C SER A 79 -4.11 2.86 -7.86
N TRP A 80 -3.28 1.83 -7.67
CA TRP A 80 -3.74 0.52 -7.23
C TRP A 80 -3.47 0.24 -5.73
N PRO A 81 -4.51 0.20 -4.87
CA PRO A 81 -4.37 -0.22 -3.49
C PRO A 81 -4.16 -1.73 -3.35
N CYS A 82 -3.46 -2.16 -2.29
CA CYS A 82 -3.34 -3.58 -1.92
C CYS A 82 -3.72 -3.78 -0.45
N TRP A 83 -4.76 -4.56 -0.15
CA TRP A 83 -5.21 -4.82 1.22
C TRP A 83 -4.71 -6.15 1.75
N SER A 84 -4.29 -6.14 3.02
CA SER A 84 -3.97 -7.34 3.78
C SER A 84 -4.73 -7.35 5.10
N LEU A 85 -5.25 -8.51 5.45
CA LEU A 85 -5.86 -8.79 6.74
C LEU A 85 -4.87 -9.49 7.70
N GLY A 86 -3.69 -9.87 7.24
CA GLY A 86 -2.69 -10.48 8.10
C GLY A 86 -1.32 -10.58 7.43
N ASN A 87 -0.28 -10.43 8.23
CA ASN A 87 1.10 -10.63 7.83
C ASN A 87 1.87 -11.25 9.02
N HIS A 88 3.20 -11.29 8.94
CA HIS A 88 4.04 -11.87 9.98
C HIS A 88 4.26 -10.93 11.18
N ASP A 89 3.90 -9.66 11.05
CA ASP A 89 4.07 -8.62 12.09
C ASP A 89 2.84 -8.48 13.00
N THR A 90 1.75 -9.17 12.68
CA THR A 90 0.47 -9.05 13.38
C THR A 90 -0.05 -10.38 13.90
N CYS A 91 -0.82 -10.31 14.99
CA CYS A 91 -1.59 -11.47 15.45
C CYS A 91 -2.51 -11.95 14.33
N ARG A 92 -2.63 -13.26 14.14
CA ARG A 92 -3.46 -13.86 13.08
C ARG A 92 -4.91 -13.37 13.19
N LEU A 93 -5.55 -13.20 12.04
CA LEU A 93 -6.89 -12.63 11.89
C LEU A 93 -7.88 -13.16 12.93
N MET A 94 -8.07 -14.48 12.98
CA MET A 94 -9.05 -15.12 13.86
C MET A 94 -8.84 -14.79 15.34
N SER A 95 -7.58 -14.83 15.78
CA SER A 95 -7.21 -14.50 17.17
C SER A 95 -7.24 -12.99 17.45
N ARG A 96 -6.90 -12.16 16.48
CA ARG A 96 -7.02 -10.70 16.59
C ARG A 96 -8.49 -10.27 16.69
N PHE A 97 -9.38 -11.03 16.07
CA PHE A 97 -10.80 -10.69 15.87
C PHE A 97 -11.72 -11.39 16.87
N ASN A 98 -11.22 -12.36 17.65
CA ASN A 98 -12.01 -13.24 18.51
C ASN A 98 -13.22 -13.86 17.80
N CYS A 99 -13.04 -14.29 16.55
CA CYS A 99 -14.07 -14.95 15.76
C CYS A 99 -13.91 -16.48 15.71
#